data_AF-A0A3C0GID9-F1
#
_entry.id   AF-A0A3C0GID9-F1
#
_cell.length_a   1.000
_cell.length_b   1.000
_cell.length_c   1.000
_cell.angle_alpha   90.00
_cell.angle_beta   90.00
_cell.angle_gamma   90.00
#
_symmetry.space_group_name_H-M   'P 1'
#
loop_
_entity.id
_entity.type
_entity.pdbx_description
1 polymer ?
#
loop_
_entity_poly.entity_id
_entity_poly.type
_entity_poly.pdbx_seq_one_letter_code
_entity_poly.pdbx_strand_id
1 'polypeptide(L)'
;MAHSNLTITAFVKLGNFLRTFCELIDKNTISDHLNDKWVSSFKSEIERAHHYNGWFTEENCTHAFKEWGKVLSEENIEAWLSNYDLSINNEKVVALILAG
;
A
#
# COMPACT_ATOMS: atom_id res chain seq x y z
N MET A 1 -13.07 11.11 -18.29
CA MET A 1 -12.43 11.98 -17.28
C MET A 1 -12.75 11.58 -15.82
N ALA A 2 -13.89 10.95 -15.51
CA ALA A 2 -14.24 10.56 -14.13
C ALA A 2 -13.44 9.38 -13.53
N HIS A 3 -12.97 8.43 -14.35
CA HIS A 3 -12.27 7.23 -13.83
C HIS A 3 -10.89 7.52 -13.22
N SER A 4 -10.13 8.48 -13.78
CA SER A 4 -8.78 8.83 -13.29
C SER A 4 -8.82 9.31 -11.83
N ASN A 5 -9.82 10.12 -11.49
CA ASN A 5 -9.93 10.70 -10.15
C ASN A 5 -10.28 9.66 -9.07
N LEU A 6 -11.13 8.67 -9.39
CA LEU A 6 -11.47 7.59 -8.45
C LEU A 6 -10.27 6.68 -8.17
N THR A 7 -9.46 6.37 -9.18
CA THR A 7 -8.24 5.57 -9.02
C THR A 7 -7.21 6.31 -8.16
N ILE A 8 -6.95 7.59 -8.42
CA ILE A 8 -6.05 8.41 -7.59
C ILE A 8 -6.56 8.43 -6.14
N THR A 9 -7.84 8.73 -5.94
CA THR A 9 -8.46 8.74 -4.60
C THR A 9 -8.29 7.41 -3.87
N ALA A 10 -8.46 6.28 -4.57
CA ALA A 10 -8.29 4.96 -3.98
C ALA A 10 -6.85 4.70 -3.52
N PHE A 11 -5.85 5.05 -4.34
CA PHE A 11 -4.44 4.91 -3.97
C PHE A 11 -4.03 5.85 -2.83
N VAL A 12 -4.55 7.08 -2.80
CA VAL A 12 -4.32 8.02 -1.69
C VAL A 12 -4.92 7.48 -0.39
N LYS A 13 -6.12 6.90 -0.43
CA LYS A 13 -6.74 6.23 0.73
C LYS A 13 -5.91 5.04 1.21
N LEU A 14 -5.36 4.25 0.28
CA LEU A 14 -4.44 3.15 0.63
C LEU A 14 -3.17 3.69 1.30
N GLY A 15 -2.55 4.74 0.75
CA GLY A 15 -1.38 5.37 1.36
C GLY A 15 -1.66 5.90 2.78
N ASN A 16 -2.83 6.52 2.99
CA ASN A 16 -3.29 6.93 4.32
C ASN A 16 -3.42 5.73 5.27
N PHE A 17 -4.06 4.66 4.84
CA PHE A 17 -4.21 3.44 5.63
C PHE A 17 -2.85 2.86 6.03
N LEU A 18 -1.91 2.74 5.08
CA LEU A 18 -0.56 2.21 5.36
C LEU A 18 0.21 3.06 6.36
N ARG A 19 0.13 4.39 6.28
CA ARG A 19 0.72 5.31 7.25
C ARG A 19 0.13 5.09 8.65
N THR A 20 -1.20 5.12 8.77
CA THR A 20 -1.90 4.87 10.04
C THR A 20 -1.55 3.51 10.62
N PHE A 21 -1.53 2.46 9.78
CA PHE A 21 -1.16 1.11 10.21
C PHE A 21 0.26 1.06 10.79
N CYS A 22 1.24 1.65 10.10
CA CYS A 22 2.62 1.69 10.56
C CYS A 22 2.77 2.50 11.86
N GLU A 23 2.06 3.61 12.02
CA GLU A 23 2.06 4.37 13.27
C GLU A 23 1.51 3.57 14.45
N LEU A 24 0.48 2.75 14.21
CA LEU A 24 -0.09 1.89 15.25
C LEU A 24 0.87 0.76 15.65
N ILE A 25 1.64 0.20 14.70
CA ILE A 25 2.73 -0.74 14.98
C ILE A 25 3.81 -0.05 15.82
N ASP A 26 4.31 1.10 15.38
CA ASP A 26 5.43 1.81 16.04
C ASP A 26 5.10 2.22 17.49
N LYS A 27 3.85 2.59 17.75
CA LYS A 27 3.35 2.94 19.09
C LYS A 27 2.99 1.71 19.94
N ASN A 28 3.05 0.51 19.37
CA ASN A 28 2.58 -0.73 19.97
C ASN A 28 1.13 -0.63 20.51
N THR A 29 0.29 0.12 19.78
CA THR A 29 -1.11 0.39 20.16
C THR A 29 -2.10 -0.52 19.45
N ILE A 30 -1.62 -1.51 18.67
CA ILE A 30 -2.48 -2.53 18.09
C ILE A 30 -2.97 -3.46 19.19
N SER A 31 -4.17 -3.21 19.67
CA SER A 31 -4.90 -4.10 20.58
C SER A 31 -6.19 -4.59 19.94
N ASP A 32 -6.59 -5.80 20.32
CA ASP A 32 -7.76 -6.51 19.79
C ASP A 32 -9.10 -5.79 20.04
N HIS A 33 -9.11 -4.77 20.92
CA HIS A 33 -10.32 -4.07 21.35
C HIS A 33 -10.39 -2.59 20.95
N LEU A 34 -9.29 -1.98 20.46
CA LEU A 34 -9.24 -0.54 20.14
C LEU A 34 -9.08 -0.26 18.64
N ASN A 35 -8.71 -1.26 17.83
CA ASN A 35 -8.37 -1.02 16.44
C ASN A 35 -9.49 -1.36 15.46
N ASP A 36 -9.50 -0.63 14.35
CA ASP A 36 -10.32 -0.91 13.18
C ASP A 36 -10.12 -2.39 12.75
N LYS A 37 -11.21 -3.08 12.42
CA LYS A 37 -11.21 -4.47 11.92
C LYS A 37 -10.18 -4.65 10.81
N TRP A 38 -10.00 -3.65 9.96
CA TRP A 38 -9.02 -3.68 8.88
C TRP A 38 -7.57 -3.77 9.35
N VAL A 39 -7.21 -3.10 10.46
CA VAL A 39 -5.85 -3.13 11.02
C VAL A 39 -5.53 -4.52 11.59
N SER A 40 -6.47 -5.11 12.33
CA SER A 40 -6.30 -6.47 12.87
C SER A 40 -6.18 -7.50 11.74
N SER A 41 -7.08 -7.46 10.75
CA SER A 41 -6.98 -8.34 9.59
C SER A 41 -5.66 -8.16 8.84
N PHE A 42 -5.23 -6.92 8.59
CA PHE A 42 -3.99 -6.65 7.87
C PHE A 42 -2.74 -7.16 8.61
N LYS A 43 -2.69 -7.03 9.94
CA LYS A 43 -1.62 -7.62 10.75
C LYS A 43 -1.56 -9.14 10.60
N SER A 44 -2.72 -9.82 10.67
CA SER A 44 -2.80 -11.27 10.47
C SER A 44 -2.30 -11.70 9.07
N GLU A 45 -2.51 -10.88 8.04
CA GLU A 45 -1.98 -11.17 6.70
C GLU A 45 -0.47 -11.09 6.60
N ILE A 46 0.16 -10.20 7.36
CA ILE A 46 1.63 -10.12 7.44
C ILE A 46 2.18 -11.38 8.09
N GLU A 47 1.58 -11.83 9.19
CA GLU A 47 1.98 -13.06 9.88
C GLU A 47 1.83 -14.29 8.97
N ARG A 48 0.72 -14.36 8.21
CA ARG A 48 0.53 -15.42 7.22
C ARG A 48 1.56 -15.35 6.09
N ALA A 49 1.89 -14.16 5.59
CA ALA A 49 2.89 -13.97 4.56
C ALA A 49 4.27 -14.46 5.04
N HIS A 50 4.64 -14.16 6.29
CA HIS A 50 5.86 -14.64 6.92
C HIS A 50 5.92 -16.16 6.98
N HIS A 51 4.82 -16.82 7.38
CA HIS A 51 4.75 -18.29 7.41
C HIS A 51 4.91 -18.93 6.03
N TYR A 52 4.47 -18.25 4.97
CA TYR A 52 4.60 -18.75 3.60
C TYR A 52 6.01 -18.51 3.04
N ASN A 53 6.60 -17.34 3.30
CA ASN A 53 7.96 -17.01 2.89
C ASN A 53 8.63 -16.15 3.97
N GLY A 54 9.70 -16.70 4.56
CA GLY A 54 10.43 -16.10 5.67
C GLY A 54 11.07 -14.74 5.39
N TRP A 55 11.16 -14.32 4.12
CA TRP A 55 11.57 -12.96 3.75
C TRP A 55 10.56 -11.88 4.17
N PHE A 56 9.28 -12.22 4.30
CA PHE A 56 8.21 -11.32 4.73
C PHE A 56 8.17 -11.17 6.26
N THR A 57 9.30 -10.88 6.90
CA THR A 57 9.32 -10.55 8.33
C THR A 57 8.45 -9.31 8.60
N GLU A 58 7.91 -9.19 9.82
CA GLU A 58 7.11 -8.02 10.21
C GLU A 58 7.88 -6.71 9.97
N GLU A 59 9.18 -6.71 10.26
CA GLU A 59 10.07 -5.58 10.02
C GLU A 59 10.16 -5.21 8.53
N ASN A 60 10.44 -6.19 7.65
CA ASN A 60 10.56 -5.94 6.21
C ASN A 60 9.23 -5.46 5.61
N CYS A 61 8.12 -6.10 5.99
CA CYS A 61 6.78 -5.70 5.55
C CYS A 61 6.45 -4.28 6.02
N THR A 62 6.66 -3.98 7.31
CA THR A 62 6.42 -2.65 7.88
C THR A 62 7.29 -1.59 7.23
N HIS A 63 8.56 -1.89 6.95
CA HIS A 63 9.44 -0.98 6.21
C HIS A 63 8.90 -0.69 4.81
N ALA A 64 8.53 -1.72 4.05
CA ALA A 64 7.93 -1.55 2.73
C ALA A 64 6.63 -0.74 2.77
N PHE A 65 5.77 -0.98 3.77
CA PHE A 65 4.53 -0.23 3.95
C PHE A 65 4.75 1.23 4.33
N LYS A 66 5.79 1.54 5.12
CA LYS A 66 6.17 2.93 5.41
C LYS A 66 6.56 3.67 4.13
N GLU A 67 7.36 3.04 3.27
CA GLU A 67 7.78 3.65 2.01
C GLU A 67 6.61 3.81 1.03
N TRP A 68 5.80 2.76 0.84
CA TRP A 68 4.57 2.87 0.03
C TRP A 68 3.58 3.88 0.59
N GLY A 69 3.45 3.92 1.91
CA GLY A 69 2.69 4.94 2.62
C GLY A 69 3.14 6.34 2.23
N LYS A 70 4.43 6.65 2.21
CA LYS A 70 4.92 7.98 1.79
C LYS A 70 4.68 8.27 0.30
N VAL A 71 4.93 7.28 -0.57
CA VAL A 71 4.85 7.46 -2.03
C VAL A 71 3.40 7.62 -2.50
N LEU A 72 2.43 6.92 -1.90
CA LEU A 72 1.01 6.99 -2.24
C LEU A 72 0.34 8.23 -1.61
N SER A 73 0.80 9.42 -2.00
CA SER A 73 0.17 10.71 -1.73
C SER A 73 -0.43 11.29 -3.01
N GLU A 74 -1.41 12.19 -2.87
CA GLU A 74 -2.05 12.85 -4.02
C GLU A 74 -1.00 13.61 -4.84
N GLU A 75 -0.19 14.43 -4.17
CA GLU A 75 0.91 15.18 -4.78
C GLU A 75 1.87 14.29 -5.58
N ASN A 76 2.34 13.17 -5.00
CA ASN A 76 3.29 12.30 -5.68
C ASN A 76 2.66 11.58 -6.88
N ILE A 77 1.41 11.13 -6.76
CA ILE A 77 0.71 10.43 -7.84
C ILE A 77 0.41 11.41 -8.98
N GLU A 78 -0.10 12.60 -8.69
CA GLU A 78 -0.36 13.62 -9.71
C GLU A 78 0.93 14.08 -10.40
N ALA A 79 2.00 14.31 -9.64
CA ALA A 79 3.30 14.66 -10.20
C ALA A 79 3.84 13.55 -11.11
N TRP A 80 3.74 12.28 -10.71
CA TRP A 80 4.15 11.15 -11.53
C TRP A 80 3.32 11.06 -12.82
N LEU A 81 1.99 11.14 -12.70
CA LEU A 81 1.06 11.01 -13.82
C LEU A 81 1.12 12.19 -14.80
N SER A 82 1.58 13.38 -14.38
CA SER A 82 1.72 14.56 -15.24
C SER A 82 2.60 14.35 -16.47
N ASN A 83 3.50 13.35 -16.42
CA ASN A 83 4.39 12.99 -17.53
C ASN A 83 3.73 12.09 -18.58
N TYR A 84 2.49 11.67 -18.39
CA TYR A 84 1.80 10.71 -19.25
C TYR A 84 0.52 11.30 -19.84
N ASP A 85 0.31 11.08 -21.15
CA ASP A 85 -0.98 11.36 -21.77
C ASP A 85 -1.94 10.19 -21.50
N LEU A 86 -2.76 10.33 -20.46
CA LEU A 86 -3.74 9.34 -20.04
C LEU A 86 -4.95 9.23 -20.98
N SER A 87 -5.04 10.09 -22.02
CA SER A 87 -6.05 9.93 -23.08
C SER A 87 -5.66 8.83 -24.08
N ILE A 88 -4.37 8.49 -24.16
CA ILE A 88 -3.83 7.48 -25.06
C ILE A 88 -3.75 6.15 -24.31
N ASN A 89 -4.76 5.28 -24.52
CA ASN A 89 -4.77 3.94 -23.95
C ASN A 89 -4.24 2.91 -24.96
N ASN A 90 -2.91 2.78 -25.03
CA ASN A 90 -2.28 1.70 -25.78
C ASN A 90 -2.10 0.49 -24.86
N GLU A 91 -2.74 -0.63 -25.19
CA GLU A 91 -2.53 -1.89 -24.49
C GLU A 91 -1.06 -2.28 -24.56
N LYS A 92 -0.50 -2.65 -23.40
CA LYS A 92 0.88 -3.12 -23.29
C LYS A 92 0.88 -4.53 -22.71
N VAL A 93 1.63 -5.42 -23.35
CA VAL A 93 1.95 -6.72 -22.76
C VAL A 93 3.11 -6.49 -21.79
N VAL A 94 2.85 -6.70 -20.50
CA VAL A 94 3.84 -6.55 -19.43
C VAL A 94 4.18 -7.93 -18.88
N ALA A 95 5.44 -8.34 -19.00
CA ALA A 95 5.94 -9.56 -18.37
C ALA A 95 6.37 -9.25 -16.94
N LEU A 96 5.85 -10.00 -15.97
CA LEU A 96 6.22 -9.90 -14.57
C LEU A 96 7.04 -11.13 -14.18
N ILE A 97 8.30 -10.93 -13.78
CA ILE A 97 9.18 -11.98 -13.29
C ILE A 97 9.38 -11.74 -11.80
N LEU A 98 8.80 -12.60 -10.96
CA LEU A 98 8.90 -12.54 -9.51
C LEU A 98 9.93 -13.56 -9.02
N ALA A 99 10.80 -13.16 -8.09
CA ALA A 99 11.53 -14.13 -7.28
C ALA A 99 10.54 -14.71 -6.25
N GLY A 100 10.47 -16.04 -6.17
CA GLY A 100 9.56 -16.75 -5.25
C GLY A 100 9.88 -16.52 -3.79
#